data_AF-A0A7Z9VWK0-F1
#
_entry.id   AF-A0A7Z9VWK0-F1
#
_cell.length_a   1.000
_cell.length_b   1.000
_cell.length_c   1.000
_cell.angle_alpha   90.00
_cell.angle_beta   90.00
_cell.angle_gamma   90.00
#
_symmetry.space_group_name_H-M   'P 1'
#
loop_
_entity.id
_entity.type
_entity.pdbx_description
1 polymer ?
#
loop_
_entity_poly.entity_id
_entity_poly.type
_entity_poly.pdbx_seq_one_letter_code
_entity_poly.pdbx_strand_id
1 'polypeptide(L)'
;MAVFPADHLIIGHRAFSDVLKTAHDLALQEETLVTMGVVPSSPHTGYGYIQFDKKKEMVAGKAYGVKTFAEKPNLSAAKRFLASGDFLWNSGMFVWRASVFLKNVLEHMPEDFEALEVIGDSIHTRQYKSSLEENWDKLTSTSVDYAILERSKNISVVRAEFKWNDIGSWNAYFELLPKNGKGNVIKGDGLIIGGSNNLVHSNGRFTAVVGVDNMVVINTKDATLVVPQDRVEDVKELVEKLREEGREKVL
;
A
#
# COMPACT_ATOMS: atom_id res chain seq x y z
N MET A 1 3.81 -15.85 -10.63
CA MET A 1 2.68 -14.95 -10.31
C MET A 1 3.25 -13.67 -9.77
N ALA A 2 2.69 -12.52 -10.15
CA ALA A 2 3.05 -11.22 -9.61
C ALA A 2 1.76 -10.52 -9.15
N VAL A 3 1.81 -9.89 -7.99
CA VAL A 3 0.66 -9.27 -7.31
C VAL A 3 0.98 -7.80 -7.08
N PHE A 4 0.08 -6.93 -7.54
CA PHE A 4 0.25 -5.48 -7.50
C PHE A 4 -1.04 -4.81 -7.02
N PRO A 5 -0.98 -3.92 -6.03
CA PRO A 5 -2.07 -3.01 -5.73
C PRO A 5 -2.32 -2.08 -6.92
N ALA A 6 -3.60 -1.80 -7.20
CA ALA A 6 -4.02 -1.05 -8.39
C ALA A 6 -3.96 0.48 -8.19
N ASP A 7 -3.75 0.92 -6.95
CA ASP A 7 -3.86 2.30 -6.45
C ASP A 7 -2.51 2.96 -6.16
N HIS A 8 -1.40 2.26 -6.44
CA HIS A 8 -0.05 2.79 -6.21
C HIS A 8 0.44 3.68 -7.37
N LEU A 9 1.21 4.72 -7.03
CA LEU A 9 1.99 5.50 -7.99
C LEU A 9 3.44 5.02 -8.02
N ILE A 10 3.91 4.65 -9.20
CA ILE A 10 5.30 4.28 -9.46
C ILE A 10 5.88 5.24 -10.50
N ILE A 11 6.97 5.92 -10.16
CA ILE A 11 7.71 6.78 -11.08
C ILE A 11 9.08 6.15 -11.36
N GLY A 12 9.33 5.88 -12.64
CA GLY A 12 10.57 5.25 -13.12
C GLY A 12 10.37 3.83 -13.61
N HIS A 13 9.62 3.66 -14.70
CA HIS A 13 9.23 2.35 -15.23
C HIS A 13 10.40 1.38 -15.50
N ARG A 14 11.58 1.88 -15.90
CA ARG A 14 12.76 1.03 -16.13
C ARG A 14 13.30 0.44 -14.84
N ALA A 15 13.47 1.28 -13.82
CA ALA A 15 13.92 0.83 -12.49
C ALA A 15 12.92 -0.15 -11.87
N PHE A 16 11.61 0.09 -12.05
CA PHE A 16 10.58 -0.87 -11.65
C PHE A 16 10.71 -2.19 -12.40
N SER A 17 10.89 -2.16 -13.73
CA SER A 17 11.09 -3.37 -14.54
C SER A 17 12.33 -4.17 -14.14
N ASP A 18 13.42 -3.50 -13.75
CA ASP A 18 14.64 -4.15 -13.28
C ASP A 18 14.45 -4.86 -11.93
N VAL A 19 13.70 -4.23 -11.02
CA VAL A 19 13.27 -4.82 -9.74
C VAL A 19 12.38 -6.04 -9.99
N LEU A 20 11.39 -5.91 -10.89
CA LEU A 20 10.51 -7.03 -11.26
C LEU A 20 11.29 -8.21 -11.84
N LYS A 21 12.25 -7.94 -12.72
CA LYS A 21 13.08 -9.00 -13.31
C LYS A 21 13.89 -9.72 -12.24
N THR A 22 14.50 -8.96 -11.32
CA THR A 22 15.25 -9.54 -10.19
C THR A 22 14.33 -10.39 -9.30
N ALA A 23 13.14 -9.91 -8.99
CA ALA A 23 12.17 -10.63 -8.16
C ALA A 23 11.65 -11.90 -8.86
N HIS A 24 11.39 -11.82 -10.16
CA HIS A 24 11.00 -12.95 -10.99
C HIS A 24 12.07 -14.04 -11.00
N ASP A 25 13.32 -13.67 -11.30
CA ASP A 25 14.42 -14.64 -11.40
C ASP A 25 14.65 -15.33 -10.05
N LEU A 26 14.56 -14.58 -8.94
CA LEU A 26 14.65 -15.10 -7.59
C LEU A 26 13.52 -16.08 -7.25
N ALA A 27 12.27 -15.72 -7.57
CA ALA A 27 11.11 -16.58 -7.34
C ALA A 27 11.13 -17.87 -8.16
N LEU A 28 11.79 -17.88 -9.33
CA LEU A 28 11.95 -19.10 -10.12
C LEU A 28 13.01 -20.04 -9.56
N GLN A 29 14.12 -19.48 -9.09
CA GLN A 29 15.28 -20.24 -8.61
C GLN A 29 15.09 -20.78 -7.20
N GLU A 30 14.38 -20.05 -6.34
CA GLU A 30 14.22 -20.34 -4.91
C GLU A 30 12.76 -20.62 -4.53
N GLU A 31 12.53 -21.44 -3.50
CA GLU A 31 11.19 -21.60 -2.89
C GLU A 31 10.86 -20.44 -1.95
N THR A 32 10.89 -19.20 -2.45
CA THR A 32 10.72 -17.99 -1.63
C THR A 32 9.53 -17.14 -2.06
N LEU A 33 8.90 -16.47 -1.09
CA LEU A 33 7.96 -15.38 -1.33
C LEU A 33 8.78 -14.09 -1.45
N VAL A 34 8.77 -13.47 -2.62
CA VAL A 34 9.55 -12.25 -2.89
C VAL A 34 8.67 -11.03 -2.69
N THR A 35 9.08 -10.12 -1.82
CA THR A 35 8.49 -8.77 -1.67
C THR A 35 9.41 -7.71 -2.28
N MET A 36 8.85 -6.54 -2.60
CA MET A 36 9.62 -5.38 -3.06
C MET A 36 9.69 -4.34 -1.95
N GLY A 37 10.92 -4.03 -1.53
CA GLY A 37 11.18 -3.10 -0.44
C GLY A 37 11.68 -1.75 -0.96
N VAL A 38 10.90 -0.68 -0.77
CA VAL A 38 11.29 0.67 -1.20
C VAL A 38 12.21 1.31 -0.16
N VAL A 39 13.25 2.01 -0.62
CA VAL A 39 14.18 2.69 0.29
C VAL A 39 13.44 3.82 1.04
N PRO A 40 13.37 3.78 2.39
CA PRO A 40 12.68 4.81 3.16
C PRO A 40 13.39 6.15 3.02
N SER A 41 12.65 7.19 2.66
CA SER A 41 13.15 8.58 2.63
C SER A 41 12.76 9.39 3.87
N SER A 42 11.88 8.83 4.72
CA SER A 42 11.37 9.48 5.93
C SER A 42 10.87 8.43 6.95
N PRO A 43 10.65 8.78 8.23
CA PRO A 43 10.10 7.87 9.23
C PRO A 43 8.56 7.82 9.15
N HIS A 44 8.02 7.29 8.05
CA HIS A 44 6.57 7.20 7.82
C HIS A 44 5.92 6.19 8.78
N THR A 45 4.83 6.55 9.44
CA THR A 45 4.12 5.65 10.39
C THR A 45 2.98 4.88 9.75
N GLY A 46 2.56 5.27 8.54
CA GLY A 46 1.48 4.63 7.80
C GLY A 46 1.90 3.43 6.95
N TYR A 47 3.20 3.17 6.80
CA TYR A 47 3.71 2.07 5.99
C TYR A 47 4.19 0.91 6.85
N GLY A 48 4.10 -0.31 6.29
CA GLY A 48 4.85 -1.46 6.77
C GLY A 48 6.34 -1.31 6.50
N TYR A 49 7.16 -1.94 7.36
CA TYR A 49 8.62 -1.98 7.25
C TYR A 49 9.11 -3.43 7.16
N ILE A 50 10.14 -3.66 6.37
CA ILE A 50 10.79 -4.95 6.16
C ILE A 50 12.23 -4.82 6.63
N GLN A 51 12.59 -5.52 7.71
CA GLN A 51 13.99 -5.64 8.09
C GLN A 51 14.66 -6.72 7.24
N PHE A 52 15.73 -6.37 6.55
CA PHE A 52 16.48 -7.33 5.75
C PHE A 52 17.78 -7.75 6.42
N ASP A 53 18.26 -8.95 6.09
CA ASP A 53 19.53 -9.46 6.58
C ASP A 53 20.64 -9.25 5.54
N LYS A 54 21.52 -8.28 5.80
CA LYS A 54 22.72 -8.04 4.99
C LYS A 54 23.62 -9.28 4.89
N LYS A 55 23.54 -10.21 5.86
CA LYS A 55 24.30 -11.48 5.81
C LYS A 55 23.65 -12.54 4.91
N LYS A 56 22.38 -12.40 4.57
CA LYS A 56 21.64 -13.27 3.64
C LYS A 56 21.44 -12.55 2.31
N GLU A 57 22.51 -12.02 1.75
CA GLU A 57 22.48 -11.44 0.40
C GLU A 57 22.30 -12.55 -0.63
N MET A 58 21.25 -12.44 -1.44
CA MET A 58 20.88 -13.42 -2.47
C MET A 58 21.27 -12.93 -3.87
N VAL A 59 21.16 -11.62 -4.08
CA VAL A 59 21.63 -10.94 -5.29
C VAL A 59 22.41 -9.71 -4.85
N ALA A 60 23.67 -9.62 -5.28
CA ALA A 60 24.61 -8.57 -4.87
C ALA A 60 23.99 -7.17 -4.96
N GLY A 61 23.85 -6.49 -3.82
CA GLY A 61 23.29 -5.14 -3.69
C GLY A 61 21.79 -5.02 -3.92
N LYS A 62 21.09 -6.09 -4.29
CA LYS A 62 19.73 -6.03 -4.84
C LYS A 62 18.70 -6.84 -4.07
N ALA A 63 19.06 -8.00 -3.53
CA ALA A 63 18.11 -8.88 -2.87
C ALA A 63 18.69 -9.53 -1.62
N TYR A 64 17.86 -9.62 -0.59
CA TYR A 64 18.23 -10.08 0.74
C TYR A 64 17.15 -10.98 1.33
N GLY A 65 17.53 -11.89 2.22
CA GLY A 65 16.58 -12.57 3.09
C GLY A 65 15.95 -11.60 4.09
N VAL A 66 14.68 -11.80 4.43
CA VAL A 66 13.94 -11.00 5.41
C VAL A 66 14.18 -11.54 6.83
N LYS A 67 14.34 -10.64 7.81
CA LYS A 67 14.40 -10.97 9.25
C LYS A 67 13.04 -10.88 9.92
N THR A 68 12.34 -9.77 9.69
CA THR A 68 11.05 -9.49 10.30
C THR A 68 10.31 -8.43 9.50
N PHE A 69 8.99 -8.43 9.62
CA PHE A 69 8.14 -7.33 9.25
C PHE A 69 7.80 -6.50 10.48
N ALA A 70 7.46 -5.24 10.27
CA ALA A 70 6.92 -4.34 11.29
C ALA A 70 5.83 -3.47 10.65
N GLU A 71 4.58 -3.77 10.94
CA GLU A 71 3.45 -3.02 10.37
C GLU A 71 3.19 -1.72 11.15
N LYS A 72 3.11 -0.61 10.42
CA LYS A 72 2.72 0.73 10.92
C LYS A 72 3.34 1.10 12.28
N PRO A 73 4.68 1.15 12.36
CA PRO A 73 5.36 1.46 13.61
C PRO A 73 5.05 2.88 14.09
N ASN A 74 5.14 3.11 15.41
CA ASN A 74 5.11 4.47 15.92
C ASN A 74 6.33 5.30 15.44
N LEU A 75 6.23 6.62 15.51
CA LEU A 75 7.24 7.55 14.98
C LEU A 75 8.65 7.31 15.56
N SER A 76 8.74 6.93 16.83
CA SER A 76 10.03 6.65 17.49
C SER A 76 10.70 5.41 16.88
N ALA A 77 9.93 4.34 16.63
CA ALA A 77 10.41 3.15 15.96
C ALA A 77 10.76 3.42 14.48
N ALA A 78 9.92 4.14 13.73
CA ALA A 78 10.18 4.50 12.35
C ALA A 78 11.49 5.31 12.18
N LYS A 79 11.78 6.23 13.11
CA LYS A 79 13.07 6.96 13.16
C LYS A 79 14.26 6.02 13.38
N ARG A 80 14.12 5.02 14.26
CA ARG A 80 15.18 4.02 14.48
C ARG A 80 15.40 3.14 13.25
N PHE A 81 14.32 2.71 12.59
CA PHE A 81 14.39 1.90 11.36
C PHE A 81 15.09 2.64 10.22
N LEU A 82 14.80 3.94 10.07
CA LEU A 82 15.49 4.78 9.09
C LEU A 82 16.98 4.91 9.43
N ALA A 83 17.32 5.14 10.71
CA ALA A 83 18.70 5.31 11.16
C ALA A 83 19.54 4.04 11.07
N SER A 84 18.95 2.85 11.23
CA SER A 84 19.69 1.58 11.16
C SER A 84 20.10 1.21 9.73
N GLY A 85 19.38 1.70 8.72
CA GLY A 85 19.69 1.47 7.30
C GLY A 85 19.60 0.00 6.87
N ASP A 86 18.88 -0.83 7.65
CA ASP A 86 18.58 -2.23 7.37
C ASP A 86 17.08 -2.50 7.26
N PHE A 87 16.28 -1.44 7.10
CA PHE A 87 14.85 -1.53 6.80
C PHE A 87 14.50 -0.92 5.45
N LEU A 88 13.46 -1.50 4.84
CA LEU A 88 12.78 -1.02 3.63
C LEU A 88 11.29 -0.82 3.93
N TRP A 89 10.61 0.06 3.20
CA TRP A 89 9.15 0.10 3.23
C TRP A 89 8.58 -1.11 2.48
N ASN A 90 7.59 -1.77 3.07
CA ASN A 90 6.82 -2.81 2.41
C ASN A 90 5.92 -2.14 1.37
N SER A 91 6.15 -2.44 0.09
CA SER A 91 5.37 -1.83 -1.00
C SER A 91 4.06 -2.55 -1.32
N GLY A 92 3.74 -3.65 -0.63
CA GLY A 92 2.58 -4.49 -0.92
C GLY A 92 2.63 -5.18 -2.29
N MET A 93 3.78 -5.17 -2.96
CA MET A 93 4.00 -5.82 -4.24
C MET A 93 4.80 -7.10 -4.07
N PHE A 94 4.35 -8.17 -4.72
CA PHE A 94 4.89 -9.50 -4.50
C PHE A 94 5.12 -10.29 -5.79
N VAL A 95 6.11 -11.18 -5.76
CA VAL A 95 6.38 -12.15 -6.84
C VAL A 95 6.70 -13.51 -6.24
N TRP A 96 6.03 -14.55 -6.73
CA TRP A 96 6.26 -15.92 -6.30
C TRP A 96 5.73 -16.94 -7.31
N ARG A 97 6.16 -18.21 -7.17
CA ARG A 97 5.50 -19.34 -7.82
C ARG A 97 4.16 -19.59 -7.12
N ALA A 98 3.09 -19.83 -7.88
CA ALA A 98 1.77 -20.08 -7.31
C ALA A 98 1.77 -21.30 -6.38
N SER A 99 2.50 -22.36 -6.75
CA SER A 99 2.68 -23.56 -5.90
C SER A 99 3.37 -23.25 -4.57
N VAL A 100 4.37 -22.37 -4.55
CA VAL A 100 5.06 -21.96 -3.30
C VAL A 100 4.13 -21.15 -2.42
N PHE A 101 3.34 -20.24 -3.00
CA PHE A 101 2.32 -19.51 -2.25
C PHE A 101 1.26 -20.44 -1.65
N LEU A 102 0.67 -21.32 -2.47
CA LEU A 102 -0.32 -22.30 -2.02
C LEU A 102 0.20 -23.24 -0.93
N LYS A 103 1.47 -23.64 -1.00
CA LYS A 103 2.13 -24.40 0.09
C LYS A 103 2.15 -23.63 1.41
N ASN A 104 2.38 -22.31 1.37
CA ASN A 104 2.32 -21.47 2.58
C ASN A 104 0.88 -21.26 3.06
N VAL A 105 -0.09 -21.14 2.14
CA VAL A 105 -1.52 -21.08 2.51
C VAL A 105 -1.93 -22.38 3.22
N LEU A 106 -1.58 -23.55 2.68
CA LEU A 106 -1.82 -24.83 3.35
C LEU A 106 -1.15 -24.91 4.72
N GLU A 107 0.08 -24.42 4.87
CA GLU A 107 0.82 -24.47 6.15
C GLU A 107 0.23 -23.53 7.21
N HIS A 108 -0.26 -22.35 6.83
CA HIS A 108 -0.64 -21.29 7.77
C HIS A 108 -2.14 -21.04 7.87
N MET A 109 -2.91 -21.48 6.88
CA MET A 109 -4.35 -21.27 6.71
C MET A 109 -5.00 -22.53 6.09
N PRO A 110 -4.90 -23.72 6.71
CA PRO A 110 -5.33 -24.98 6.10
C PRO A 110 -6.83 -25.02 5.78
N GLU A 111 -7.69 -24.42 6.62
CA GLU A 111 -9.13 -24.35 6.37
C GLU A 111 -9.46 -23.48 5.15
N ASP A 112 -8.77 -22.33 5.00
CA ASP A 112 -8.90 -21.49 3.82
C ASP A 112 -8.36 -22.20 2.58
N PHE A 113 -7.28 -22.98 2.70
CA PHE A 113 -6.74 -23.79 1.60
C PHE A 113 -7.78 -24.80 1.10
N GLU A 114 -8.45 -25.53 1.98
CA GLU A 114 -9.50 -26.49 1.60
C GLU A 114 -10.65 -25.82 0.85
N ALA A 115 -11.12 -24.67 1.34
CA ALA A 115 -12.15 -23.89 0.66
C ALA A 115 -11.69 -23.38 -0.72
N LEU A 116 -10.43 -22.93 -0.83
CA LEU A 116 -9.85 -22.46 -2.09
C LEU A 116 -9.68 -23.58 -3.11
N GLU A 117 -9.35 -24.81 -2.70
CA GLU A 117 -9.27 -25.98 -3.59
C GLU A 117 -10.65 -26.29 -4.19
N VAL A 118 -11.72 -26.29 -3.38
CA VAL A 118 -13.10 -26.52 -3.86
C VAL A 118 -13.53 -25.46 -4.87
N ILE A 119 -13.19 -24.19 -4.62
CA ILE A 119 -13.42 -23.10 -5.57
C ILE A 119 -12.59 -23.34 -6.84
N GLY A 120 -11.30 -23.65 -6.69
CA GLY A 120 -10.34 -23.89 -7.75
C GLY A 120 -10.77 -24.97 -8.74
N ASP A 121 -11.18 -26.13 -8.22
CA ASP A 121 -11.67 -27.27 -9.00
C ASP A 121 -12.90 -26.93 -9.87
N SER A 122 -13.64 -25.89 -9.48
CA SER A 122 -14.86 -25.47 -10.17
C SER A 122 -14.67 -24.36 -11.21
N ILE A 123 -13.50 -23.69 -11.30
CA ILE A 123 -13.25 -22.44 -12.06
C ILE A 123 -13.63 -22.49 -13.56
N HIS A 124 -13.73 -23.68 -14.16
CA HIS A 124 -14.12 -23.87 -15.57
C HIS A 124 -15.40 -24.69 -15.75
N THR A 125 -16.21 -24.78 -14.70
CA THR A 125 -17.46 -25.56 -14.67
C THR A 125 -18.68 -24.65 -14.56
N ARG A 126 -19.87 -25.20 -14.78
CA ARG A 126 -21.14 -24.47 -14.56
C ARG A 126 -21.41 -24.18 -13.09
N GLN A 127 -20.74 -24.91 -12.20
CA GLN A 127 -20.88 -24.84 -10.75
C GLN A 127 -19.99 -23.77 -10.11
N TYR A 128 -19.11 -23.09 -10.88
CA TYR A 128 -18.18 -22.11 -10.33
C TYR A 128 -18.86 -21.06 -9.43
N LYS A 129 -19.96 -20.47 -9.92
CA LYS A 129 -20.64 -19.40 -9.20
C LYS A 129 -21.20 -19.85 -7.85
N SER A 130 -21.88 -21.01 -7.82
CA SER A 130 -22.42 -21.56 -6.57
C SER A 130 -21.30 -22.01 -5.63
N SER A 131 -20.25 -22.66 -6.17
CA SER A 131 -19.08 -23.07 -5.39
C SER A 131 -18.37 -21.87 -4.75
N LEU A 132 -18.20 -20.79 -5.50
CA LEU A 132 -17.67 -19.53 -4.99
C LEU A 132 -18.54 -18.96 -3.87
N GLU A 133 -19.84 -18.76 -4.11
CA GLU A 133 -20.77 -18.19 -3.12
C GLU A 133 -20.83 -19.03 -1.83
N GLU A 134 -20.86 -20.37 -1.94
CA GLU A 134 -20.94 -21.27 -0.78
C GLU A 134 -19.66 -21.33 0.06
N ASN A 135 -18.50 -21.06 -0.53
CA ASN A 135 -17.21 -21.19 0.14
C ASN A 135 -16.55 -19.85 0.47
N TRP A 136 -16.92 -18.76 -0.21
CA TRP A 136 -16.33 -17.44 0.02
C TRP A 136 -16.53 -16.94 1.45
N ASP A 137 -17.73 -17.10 2.00
CA ASP A 137 -18.06 -16.67 3.36
C ASP A 137 -17.34 -17.49 4.45
N LYS A 138 -16.75 -18.64 4.09
CA LYS A 138 -15.92 -19.45 4.99
C LYS A 138 -14.48 -18.93 5.07
N LEU A 139 -14.06 -18.12 4.10
CA LEU A 139 -12.69 -17.62 4.05
C LEU A 139 -12.46 -16.57 5.13
N THR A 140 -11.31 -16.65 5.79
CA THR A 140 -10.90 -15.67 6.78
C THR A 140 -10.59 -14.33 6.10
N SER A 141 -11.33 -13.28 6.47
CA SER A 141 -11.05 -11.92 6.02
C SER A 141 -9.78 -11.36 6.69
N THR A 142 -8.63 -11.50 6.02
CA THR A 142 -7.33 -11.05 6.51
C THR A 142 -6.39 -10.64 5.36
N SER A 143 -5.28 -9.98 5.66
CA SER A 143 -4.26 -9.62 4.66
C SER A 143 -3.24 -10.74 4.46
N VAL A 144 -2.66 -10.78 3.26
CA VAL A 144 -1.56 -11.72 2.94
C VAL A 144 -0.32 -11.46 3.80
N ASP A 145 -0.06 -10.20 4.16
CA ASP A 145 1.05 -9.81 5.02
C ASP A 145 0.97 -10.50 6.39
N TYR A 146 -0.19 -10.39 7.05
CA TYR A 146 -0.38 -10.97 8.38
C TYR A 146 -0.53 -12.50 8.35
N ALA A 147 -1.32 -13.00 7.41
CA ALA A 147 -1.71 -14.40 7.41
C ALA A 147 -0.62 -15.33 6.85
N ILE A 148 0.18 -14.82 5.91
CA ILE A 148 1.23 -15.58 5.23
C ILE A 148 2.62 -15.00 5.54
N LEU A 149 2.90 -13.75 5.16
CA LEU A 149 4.28 -13.24 5.16
C LEU A 149 4.90 -13.14 6.56
N GLU A 150 4.15 -12.74 7.59
CA GLU A 150 4.70 -12.71 8.95
C GLU A 150 5.00 -14.10 9.53
N ARG A 151 4.42 -15.16 8.95
CA ARG A 151 4.52 -16.54 9.43
C ARG A 151 5.48 -17.40 8.61
N SER A 152 5.67 -17.06 7.33
CA SER A 152 6.54 -17.79 6.41
C SER A 152 8.03 -17.58 6.75
N LYS A 153 8.80 -18.67 6.68
CA LYS A 153 10.25 -18.65 6.97
C LYS A 153 11.12 -18.25 5.79
N ASN A 154 10.61 -18.43 4.56
CA ASN A 154 11.38 -18.27 3.33
C ASN A 154 10.93 -17.03 2.55
N ILE A 155 11.30 -15.87 3.06
CA ILE A 155 10.97 -14.58 2.44
C ILE A 155 12.23 -13.87 2.04
N SER A 156 12.18 -13.30 0.85
CA SER A 156 13.21 -12.43 0.30
C SER A 156 12.62 -11.09 -0.08
N VAL A 157 13.45 -10.05 -0.01
CA VAL A 157 13.09 -8.70 -0.42
C VAL A 157 14.05 -8.23 -1.49
N VAL A 158 13.50 -7.72 -2.59
CA VAL A 158 14.26 -6.99 -3.59
C VAL A 158 14.21 -5.51 -3.24
N ARG A 159 15.39 -4.90 -3.08
CA ARG A 159 15.55 -3.48 -2.81
C ARG A 159 15.15 -2.67 -4.06
N ALA A 160 14.20 -1.78 -3.88
CA ALA A 160 13.64 -0.93 -4.92
C ALA A 160 14.12 0.52 -4.79
N GLU A 161 14.71 1.04 -5.87
CA GLU A 161 15.23 2.41 -5.95
C GLU A 161 14.35 3.36 -6.79
N PHE A 162 13.20 2.88 -7.27
CA PHE A 162 12.21 3.74 -7.92
C PHE A 162 11.43 4.56 -6.90
N LYS A 163 10.84 5.67 -7.35
CA LYS A 163 9.92 6.43 -6.49
C LYS A 163 8.58 5.72 -6.45
N TRP A 164 8.07 5.55 -5.23
CA TRP A 164 6.83 4.85 -4.95
C TRP A 164 6.02 5.60 -3.90
N ASN A 165 4.70 5.54 -4.04
CA ASN A 165 3.75 6.06 -3.07
C ASN A 165 2.46 5.25 -3.17
N ASP A 166 1.84 4.89 -2.04
CA ASP A 166 0.60 4.12 -2.00
C ASP A 166 -0.67 4.98 -2.23
N ILE A 167 -0.51 6.31 -2.33
CA ILE A 167 -1.57 7.30 -2.44
C ILE A 167 -2.65 7.11 -1.35
N GLY A 168 -2.25 6.64 -0.16
CA GLY A 168 -3.19 6.27 0.90
C GLY A 168 -3.83 7.44 1.66
N SER A 169 -3.42 8.69 1.41
CA SER A 169 -3.95 9.87 2.12
C SER A 169 -3.92 11.15 1.27
N TRP A 170 -4.69 12.15 1.68
CA TRP A 170 -4.65 13.48 1.04
C TRP A 170 -3.29 14.17 1.19
N ASN A 171 -2.52 13.84 2.23
CA ASN A 171 -1.15 14.31 2.38
C ASN A 171 -0.24 13.70 1.33
N ALA A 172 -0.36 12.39 1.08
CA ALA A 172 0.37 11.73 0.00
C ALA A 172 0.02 12.36 -1.36
N TYR A 173 -1.27 12.61 -1.61
CA TYR A 173 -1.73 13.30 -2.82
C TYR A 173 -1.15 14.72 -2.96
N PHE A 174 -1.17 15.52 -1.88
CA PHE A 174 -0.60 16.87 -1.86
C PHE A 174 0.91 16.87 -2.14
N GLU A 175 1.64 15.89 -1.62
CA GLU A 175 3.09 15.80 -1.84
C GLU A 175 3.46 15.50 -3.30
N LEU A 176 2.61 14.76 -4.01
CA LEU A 176 2.83 14.38 -5.40
C LEU A 176 2.55 15.51 -6.40
N LEU A 177 1.78 16.53 -6.00
CA LEU A 177 1.35 17.59 -6.90
C LEU A 177 2.36 18.75 -6.96
N PRO A 178 2.49 19.41 -8.13
CA PRO A 178 3.30 20.61 -8.25
C PRO A 178 2.77 21.73 -7.35
N LYS A 179 3.63 22.24 -6.48
CA LYS A 179 3.33 23.34 -5.56
C LYS A 179 3.70 24.69 -6.19
N ASN A 180 2.92 25.73 -5.91
CA ASN A 180 3.27 27.10 -6.32
C ASN A 180 4.32 27.73 -5.39
N GLY A 181 4.69 29.00 -5.62
CA GLY A 181 5.71 29.71 -4.83
C GLY A 181 5.42 29.85 -3.32
N LYS A 182 4.20 29.52 -2.86
CA LYS A 182 3.82 29.50 -1.44
C LYS A 182 3.51 28.10 -0.93
N GLY A 183 3.92 27.06 -1.66
CA GLY A 183 3.65 25.67 -1.28
C GLY A 183 2.21 25.21 -1.54
N ASN A 184 1.33 26.06 -2.08
CA ASN A 184 -0.05 25.68 -2.31
C ASN A 184 -0.22 24.84 -3.57
N VAL A 185 -1.25 23.99 -3.57
CA VAL A 185 -1.71 23.21 -4.70
C VAL A 185 -3.15 23.56 -5.00
N ILE A 186 -3.45 23.87 -6.26
CA ILE A 186 -4.81 24.07 -6.75
C ILE A 186 -5.02 23.12 -7.92
N LYS A 187 -6.05 22.28 -7.82
CA LYS A 187 -6.47 21.35 -8.86
C LYS A 187 -7.95 21.55 -9.15
N GLY A 188 -8.26 21.88 -10.41
CA GLY A 188 -9.61 22.28 -10.81
C GLY A 188 -9.85 23.77 -10.61
N ASP A 189 -11.10 24.17 -10.39
CA ASP A 189 -11.51 25.57 -10.31
C ASP A 189 -11.40 26.12 -8.89
N GLY A 190 -10.32 26.85 -8.60
CA GLY A 190 -10.12 27.42 -7.27
C GLY A 190 -9.09 28.54 -7.19
N LEU A 191 -9.09 29.23 -6.06
CA LEU A 191 -8.24 30.38 -5.79
C LEU A 191 -7.77 30.40 -4.34
N ILE A 192 -6.50 30.78 -4.12
CA ILE A 192 -5.96 30.97 -2.78
C ILE A 192 -5.44 32.40 -2.64
N ILE A 193 -5.94 33.13 -1.64
CA ILE A 193 -5.53 34.50 -1.33
C ILE A 193 -4.97 34.53 0.09
N GLY A 194 -3.68 34.86 0.24
CA GLY A 194 -3.07 35.01 1.56
C GLY A 194 -3.05 33.70 2.37
N GLY A 195 -2.33 32.69 1.89
CA GLY A 195 -2.14 31.41 2.56
C GLY A 195 -1.02 30.59 1.94
N SER A 196 -0.57 29.56 2.64
CA SER A 196 0.54 28.68 2.28
C SER A 196 0.24 27.22 2.61
N ASN A 197 0.87 26.32 1.85
CA ASN A 197 0.73 24.87 2.01
C ASN A 197 -0.71 24.32 1.99
N ASN A 198 -1.63 24.98 1.29
CA ASN A 198 -3.00 24.48 1.15
C ASN A 198 -3.14 23.55 -0.06
N LEU A 199 -3.97 22.52 0.07
CA LEU A 199 -4.48 21.72 -1.05
C LEU A 199 -5.93 22.15 -1.32
N VAL A 200 -6.20 22.66 -2.51
CA VAL A 200 -7.56 22.87 -3.01
C VAL A 200 -7.77 21.95 -4.21
N HIS A 201 -8.62 20.93 -4.05
CA HIS A 201 -9.07 20.09 -5.15
C HIS A 201 -10.56 20.35 -5.38
N SER A 202 -10.91 20.98 -6.50
CA SER A 202 -12.28 21.40 -6.77
C SER A 202 -12.76 20.95 -8.14
N ASN A 203 -13.57 19.90 -8.15
CA ASN A 203 -14.16 19.34 -9.37
C ASN A 203 -15.66 19.67 -9.43
N GLY A 204 -16.02 20.71 -10.19
CA GLY A 204 -17.42 21.04 -10.52
C GLY A 204 -18.00 22.27 -9.82
N ARG A 205 -17.27 22.92 -8.91
CA ARG A 205 -17.63 24.20 -8.30
C ARG A 205 -16.37 25.02 -8.00
N PHE A 206 -16.44 26.34 -8.12
CA PHE A 206 -15.36 27.23 -7.70
C PHE A 206 -15.14 27.14 -6.17
N THR A 207 -13.88 26.99 -5.74
CA THR A 207 -13.51 26.99 -4.32
C THR A 207 -12.41 28.01 -4.04
N ALA A 208 -12.68 28.96 -3.13
CA ALA A 208 -11.70 29.93 -2.68
C ALA A 208 -11.29 29.69 -1.22
N VAL A 209 -9.99 29.82 -0.94
CA VAL A 209 -9.41 29.74 0.40
C VAL A 209 -8.67 31.04 0.67
N VAL A 210 -9.00 31.71 1.79
CA VAL A 210 -8.48 33.05 2.10
C VAL A 210 -7.96 33.10 3.53
N GLY A 211 -6.72 33.55 3.71
CA GLY A 211 -6.17 33.86 5.04
C GLY A 211 -5.76 32.65 5.89
N VAL A 212 -5.69 31.44 5.32
CA VAL A 212 -5.41 30.20 6.07
C VAL A 212 -4.24 29.42 5.47
N ASP A 213 -3.55 28.68 6.34
CA ASP A 213 -2.40 27.85 6.00
C ASP A 213 -2.69 26.37 6.33
N ASN A 214 -2.02 25.47 5.62
CA ASN A 214 -2.03 24.02 5.89
C ASN A 214 -3.43 23.40 5.91
N MET A 215 -4.33 23.83 5.01
CA MET A 215 -5.66 23.25 4.86
C MET A 215 -5.77 22.37 3.62
N VAL A 216 -6.46 21.24 3.78
CA VAL A 216 -6.93 20.39 2.69
C VAL A 216 -8.42 20.65 2.47
N VAL A 217 -8.77 21.13 1.28
CA VAL A 217 -10.13 21.41 0.84
C VAL A 217 -10.42 20.60 -0.40
N ILE A 218 -11.28 19.60 -0.27
CA ILE A 218 -11.70 18.72 -1.35
C ILE A 218 -13.17 18.97 -1.62
N ASN A 219 -13.49 19.40 -2.83
CA ASN A 219 -14.84 19.66 -3.29
C ASN A 219 -15.12 18.72 -4.46
N THR A 220 -15.95 17.71 -4.20
CA THR A 220 -16.49 16.79 -5.19
C THR A 220 -17.96 17.12 -5.41
N LYS A 221 -18.59 16.45 -6.38
CA LYS A 221 -20.01 16.62 -6.68
C LYS A 221 -20.91 16.33 -5.47
N ASP A 222 -20.52 15.35 -4.66
CA ASP A 222 -21.37 14.78 -3.62
C ASP A 222 -21.02 15.30 -2.21
N ALA A 223 -19.78 15.74 -1.98
CA ALA A 223 -19.32 16.20 -0.67
C ALA A 223 -18.24 17.29 -0.73
N THR A 224 -18.10 18.02 0.38
CA THR A 224 -16.96 18.90 0.62
C THR A 224 -16.26 18.49 1.92
N LEU A 225 -14.97 18.18 1.82
CA LEU A 225 -14.09 17.93 2.96
C LEU A 225 -13.22 19.17 3.19
N VAL A 226 -13.17 19.63 4.44
CA VAL A 226 -12.25 20.66 4.90
C VAL A 226 -11.55 20.13 6.14
N VAL A 227 -10.25 19.90 6.06
CA VAL A 227 -9.47 19.31 7.16
C VAL A 227 -8.08 19.95 7.24
N PRO A 228 -7.57 20.25 8.44
CA PRO A 228 -6.16 20.61 8.61
C PRO A 228 -5.25 19.49 8.10
N GLN A 229 -4.13 19.85 7.51
CA GLN A 229 -3.20 18.90 6.89
C GLN A 229 -2.64 17.88 7.90
N ASP A 230 -2.45 18.29 9.15
CA ASP A 230 -1.98 17.44 10.26
C ASP A 230 -3.05 16.47 10.81
N ARG A 231 -4.32 16.64 10.42
CA ARG A 231 -5.47 15.82 10.82
C ARG A 231 -6.10 15.01 9.69
N VAL A 232 -5.42 14.90 8.55
CA VAL A 232 -5.92 14.16 7.37
C VAL A 232 -6.24 12.68 7.68
N GLU A 233 -5.52 12.04 8.60
CA GLU A 233 -5.77 10.64 8.97
C GLU A 233 -7.14 10.43 9.64
N ASP A 234 -7.68 11.47 10.30
CA ASP A 234 -8.98 11.42 10.99
C ASP A 234 -10.16 11.32 10.01
N VAL A 235 -9.92 11.48 8.70
CA VAL A 235 -10.92 11.24 7.66
C VAL A 235 -11.43 9.80 7.71
N LYS A 236 -10.64 8.84 8.18
CA LYS A 236 -11.08 7.45 8.40
C LYS A 236 -12.21 7.36 9.43
N GLU A 237 -12.06 8.07 10.55
CA GLU A 237 -13.09 8.12 11.59
C GLU A 237 -14.37 8.80 11.06
N LEU A 238 -14.22 9.84 10.24
CA LEU A 238 -15.35 10.47 9.56
C LEU A 238 -16.11 9.49 8.65
N VAL A 239 -15.38 8.70 7.84
CA VAL A 239 -15.98 7.71 6.94
C VAL A 239 -16.76 6.66 7.72
N GLU A 240 -16.20 6.10 8.79
CA GLU A 240 -16.91 5.10 9.61
C GLU A 240 -18.18 5.69 10.24
N LYS A 241 -18.10 6.92 10.78
CA LYS A 241 -19.28 7.59 11.33
C LYS A 241 -20.37 7.82 10.28
N LEU A 242 -20.00 8.20 9.05
CA LEU A 242 -20.96 8.38 7.97
C LEU A 242 -21.64 7.06 7.57
N ARG A 243 -20.93 5.93 7.63
CA ARG A 243 -21.52 4.59 7.42
C ARG A 243 -22.53 4.25 8.52
N GLU A 244 -22.18 4.48 9.79
CA GLU A 244 -23.08 4.26 10.92
C GLU A 244 -24.36 5.10 10.82
N GLU A 245 -24.26 6.33 10.29
CA GLU A 245 -25.40 7.20 10.05
C GLU A 245 -26.18 6.87 8.74
N GLY A 246 -25.79 5.84 7.99
CA GLY A 246 -26.43 5.47 6.73
C GLY A 246 -26.24 6.48 5.60
N ARG A 247 -25.18 7.30 5.65
CA ARG A 247 -24.88 8.37 4.69
C ARG A 247 -23.92 7.90 3.59
N GLU A 248 -24.14 6.72 3.03
CA GLU A 248 -23.24 6.14 2.01
C GLU A 248 -23.14 6.95 0.72
N LYS A 249 -24.13 7.81 0.43
CA LYS A 249 -24.15 8.66 -0.78
C LYS A 249 -23.04 9.72 -0.83
N VAL A 250 -22.36 9.98 0.28
CA VAL A 250 -21.31 11.01 0.40
C VAL A 250 -19.93 10.41 0.71
N LEU A 251 -19.82 9.07 0.68
CA LEU A 251 -18.56 8.33 0.79
C LEU A 251 -17.95 8.14 -0.60
#